data_AF-A0A4R5MII8-F1
#
_entry.id   AF-A0A4R5MII8-F1
#
_cell.length_a   1.000
_cell.length_b   1.000
_cell.length_c   1.000
_cell.angle_alpha   90.00
_cell.angle_beta   90.00
_cell.angle_gamma   90.00
#
_symmetry.space_group_name_H-M   'P 1'
#
loop_
_entity.id
_entity.type
_entity.pdbx_description
1 polymer ?
#
loop_
_entity_poly.entity_id
_entity_poly.type
_entity_poly.pdbx_seq_one_letter_code
_entity_poly.pdbx_strand_id
1 'polypeptide(L)'
;MEWWHVFKDWFLSLGGKYNVNPFIFGAIYLGAIPFFFASLYWTVRNIKNKKSVFIPILLTGFFFISAYLYLIVVGKNIPVWVYVFIGIMVVYGVYSAIGKVKSKLKSK
;
A
#
# COMPACT_ATOMS: atom_id res chain seq x y z
N MET A 1 13.26 -28.68 -0.15
CA MET A 1 14.05 -28.21 -1.31
C MET A 1 13.18 -27.88 -2.54
N GLU A 2 12.01 -28.50 -2.75
CA GLU A 2 11.15 -28.20 -3.92
C GLU A 2 10.45 -26.83 -3.92
N TRP A 3 10.14 -26.30 -2.73
CA TRP A 3 9.35 -25.07 -2.59
C TRP A 3 10.06 -23.84 -3.15
N TRP A 4 11.39 -23.86 -3.21
CA TRP A 4 12.21 -22.77 -3.75
C TRP A 4 12.13 -22.69 -5.28
N HIS A 5 12.00 -23.83 -5.95
CA HIS A 5 11.87 -23.89 -7.41
C HIS A 5 10.48 -23.42 -7.83
N VAL A 6 9.43 -23.91 -7.17
CA VAL A 6 8.05 -23.45 -7.42
C VAL A 6 7.91 -21.94 -7.20
N PHE A 7 8.52 -21.41 -6.14
CA PHE A 7 8.49 -19.97 -5.88
C PHE A 7 9.24 -19.18 -6.95
N LYS A 8 10.43 -19.62 -7.36
CA LYS A 8 11.20 -18.97 -8.43
C LYS A 8 10.50 -19.03 -9.78
N ASP A 9 9.94 -20.17 -10.15
CA ASP A 9 9.24 -20.33 -11.43
C ASP A 9 7.96 -19.51 -11.46
N TRP A 10 7.21 -19.44 -10.35
CA TRP A 10 6.08 -18.53 -10.21
C TRP A 10 6.51 -17.06 -10.33
N PHE A 11 7.61 -16.68 -9.65
CA PHE A 11 8.14 -15.32 -9.65
C PHE A 11 8.69 -14.88 -11.02
N LEU A 12 9.35 -15.78 -11.75
CA LEU A 12 9.84 -15.54 -13.11
C LEU A 12 8.68 -15.54 -14.12
N SER A 13 7.67 -16.39 -13.93
CA SER A 13 6.43 -16.40 -14.69
C SER A 13 5.64 -15.09 -14.54
N LEU A 14 5.64 -14.49 -13.34
CA LEU A 14 5.10 -13.15 -13.09
C LEU A 14 5.83 -12.07 -13.90
N GLY A 15 7.16 -12.15 -14.00
CA GLY A 15 7.95 -11.25 -14.85
C GLY A 15 7.59 -11.36 -16.33
N GLY A 16 7.39 -12.58 -16.83
CA GLY A 16 6.97 -12.81 -18.21
C GLY A 16 5.52 -12.39 -18.49
N LYS A 17 4.59 -12.68 -17.57
CA LYS A 17 3.15 -12.44 -17.72
C LYS A 17 2.77 -10.97 -17.55
N TYR A 18 3.44 -10.27 -16.64
CA TYR A 18 3.17 -8.86 -16.35
C TYR A 18 4.24 -7.92 -16.93
N ASN A 19 5.27 -8.41 -17.62
CA ASN A 19 6.38 -7.60 -18.19
C ASN A 19 7.11 -6.72 -17.16
N VAL A 20 7.13 -7.15 -15.90
CA VAL A 20 7.78 -6.43 -14.79
C VAL A 20 9.12 -7.05 -14.47
N ASN A 21 10.06 -6.21 -14.03
CA ASN A 21 11.34 -6.71 -13.52
C ASN A 21 11.10 -7.39 -12.15
N PRO A 22 11.27 -8.72 -12.04
CA PRO A 22 10.99 -9.45 -10.81
C PRO A 22 11.86 -8.96 -9.66
N PHE A 23 13.11 -8.58 -9.91
CA PHE A 23 14.02 -8.08 -8.88
C PHE A 23 13.54 -6.77 -8.25
N ILE A 24 13.00 -5.86 -9.06
CA ILE A 24 12.46 -4.59 -8.55
C ILE A 24 11.17 -4.85 -7.76
N PHE A 25 10.29 -5.71 -8.28
CA PHE A 25 9.08 -6.12 -7.56
C PHE A 25 9.42 -6.76 -6.21
N GLY A 26 10.38 -7.69 -6.18
CA GLY A 26 10.86 -8.34 -4.97
C GLY A 26 11.51 -7.38 -3.99
N ALA A 27 12.33 -6.43 -4.47
CA ALA A 27 12.97 -5.41 -3.64
C ALA A 27 11.95 -4.46 -3.02
N ILE A 28 10.94 -4.04 -3.78
CA ILE A 28 9.84 -3.20 -3.28
C ILE A 28 8.98 -3.98 -2.28
N TYR A 29 8.66 -5.24 -2.58
CA TYR A 29 7.85 -6.08 -1.70
C TYR A 29 8.56 -6.37 -0.38
N LEU A 30 9.81 -6.87 -0.43
CA LEU A 30 10.62 -7.14 0.76
C LEU A 30 10.97 -5.86 1.52
N GLY A 31 11.26 -4.77 0.80
CA GLY A 31 11.54 -3.48 1.39
C GLY A 31 10.32 -2.88 2.08
N ALA A 32 9.13 -3.02 1.52
CA ALA A 32 7.91 -2.45 2.08
C ALA A 32 7.40 -3.18 3.32
N ILE A 33 7.67 -4.47 3.49
CA ILE A 33 7.26 -5.26 4.67
C ILE A 33 7.67 -4.61 6.01
N PRO A 34 8.95 -4.30 6.28
CA PRO A 34 9.33 -3.68 7.55
C PRO A 34 8.66 -2.32 7.77
N PHE A 35 8.52 -1.50 6.73
CA PHE A 35 7.83 -0.22 6.83
C PHE A 35 6.32 -0.38 7.04
N PHE A 36 5.71 -1.38 6.42
CA PHE A 36 4.30 -1.73 6.62
C PHE A 36 4.04 -2.10 8.07
N PHE A 37 4.84 -3.01 8.65
CA PHE A 37 4.68 -3.40 10.06
C PHE A 37 4.95 -2.24 11.01
N ALA A 38 5.94 -1.40 10.75
CA ALA A 38 6.21 -0.20 11.54
C ALA A 38 5.02 0.78 11.52
N SER A 39 4.45 1.02 10.33
CA SER A 39 3.28 1.87 10.14
C SER A 39 2.01 1.27 10.74
N LEU A 40 1.83 -0.04 10.65
CA LEU A 40 0.71 -0.76 11.26
C LEU A 40 0.79 -0.68 12.78
N TYR A 41 1.96 -0.93 13.36
CA TYR A 41 2.21 -0.78 14.79
C TYR A 41 1.91 0.66 15.24
N TRP A 42 2.35 1.66 14.48
CA TRP A 42 2.07 3.06 14.77
C TRP A 42 0.57 3.38 14.68
N THR A 43 -0.13 2.82 13.69
CA THR A 43 -1.59 2.92 13.55
C THR A 43 -2.30 2.37 14.78
N VAL A 44 -2.01 1.12 15.15
CA VAL A 44 -2.60 0.45 16.32
C VAL A 44 -2.30 1.23 17.59
N ARG A 45 -1.06 1.72 17.76
CA ARG A 45 -0.68 2.55 18.91
C ARG A 45 -1.46 3.87 18.96
N ASN A 46 -1.68 4.53 17.83
CA ASN A 46 -2.47 5.77 17.79
C ASN A 46 -3.96 5.52 18.04
N ILE A 47 -4.51 4.39 17.56
CA ILE A 47 -5.88 3.96 17.88
C ILE A 47 -6.04 3.79 19.40
N LYS A 48 -5.13 3.05 20.04
CA LYS A 48 -5.15 2.82 21.50
C LYS A 48 -5.05 4.11 22.30
N ASN A 49 -4.28 5.08 21.80
CA ASN A 49 -4.09 6.39 22.45
C ASN A 49 -5.13 7.45 22.05
N LYS A 50 -6.20 7.09 21.31
CA LYS A 50 -7.20 8.03 20.74
C LYS A 50 -6.58 9.22 20.00
N LYS A 51 -5.41 9.04 19.40
CA LYS A 51 -4.71 10.08 18.61
C LYS A 51 -5.11 9.98 17.13
N SER A 52 -4.77 11.00 16.35
CA SER A 52 -5.04 11.01 14.91
C SER A 52 -4.32 9.83 14.22
N VAL A 53 -5.10 8.91 13.65
CA VAL A 53 -4.63 7.73 12.90
C VAL A 53 -4.48 7.98 11.41
N PHE A 54 -4.83 9.19 10.95
CA PHE A 54 -4.86 9.55 9.53
C PHE A 54 -3.54 9.27 8.80
N ILE A 55 -2.43 9.82 9.31
CA ILE A 55 -1.10 9.66 8.71
C ILE A 55 -0.65 8.19 8.76
N PRO A 56 -0.66 7.50 9.91
CA PRO A 56 -0.31 6.09 9.98
C PRO A 56 -1.15 5.19 9.06
N ILE A 57 -2.46 5.42 8.94
CA ILE A 57 -3.34 4.63 8.05
C ILE A 57 -2.96 4.84 6.58
N LEU A 58 -2.68 6.07 6.18
CA LEU A 58 -2.23 6.39 4.82
C LEU A 58 -0.89 5.72 4.51
N LEU A 59 0.09 5.79 5.42
CA LEU A 59 1.38 5.11 5.27
C LEU A 59 1.21 3.58 5.22
N THR A 60 0.35 3.02 6.06
CA THR A 60 0.10 1.57 6.11
C THR A 60 -0.50 1.09 4.79
N GLY A 61 -1.51 1.79 4.28
CA GLY A 61 -2.09 1.48 2.97
C GLY A 61 -1.12 1.70 1.82
N PHE A 62 -0.30 2.75 1.88
CA PHE A 62 0.71 3.04 0.86
C PHE A 62 1.76 1.93 0.77
N PHE A 63 2.34 1.50 1.90
CA PHE A 63 3.30 0.39 1.91
C PHE A 63 2.66 -0.94 1.53
N PHE A 64 1.38 -1.16 1.86
CA PHE A 64 0.64 -2.34 1.45
C PHE A 64 0.46 -2.43 -0.07
N ILE A 65 0.16 -1.30 -0.72
CA ILE A 65 -0.09 -1.24 -2.16
C ILE A 65 1.18 -0.96 -2.96
N SER A 66 2.28 -0.53 -2.33
CA SER A 66 3.55 -0.17 -2.99
C SER A 66 4.02 -1.21 -4.03
N ALA A 67 3.96 -2.50 -3.70
CA ALA A 67 4.29 -3.58 -4.64
C ALA A 67 3.32 -3.65 -5.84
N TYR A 68 2.04 -3.34 -5.62
CA TYR A 68 1.01 -3.27 -6.66
C TYR A 68 1.08 -1.96 -7.46
N LEU A 69 1.51 -0.84 -6.87
CA LEU A 69 1.78 0.41 -7.59
C LEU A 69 2.87 0.20 -8.64
N TYR A 70 3.92 -0.57 -8.31
CA TYR A 70 4.92 -0.96 -9.29
C TYR A 70 4.33 -1.78 -10.44
N LEU A 71 3.41 -2.71 -10.13
CA LEU A 71 2.65 -3.42 -11.15
C LEU A 71 1.80 -2.46 -11.99
N ILE A 72 1.20 -1.42 -11.43
CA ILE A 72 0.38 -0.42 -12.17
C ILE A 72 1.21 0.38 -13.15
N VAL A 73 2.42 0.76 -12.76
CA VAL A 73 3.29 1.59 -13.61
C VAL A 73 3.94 0.79 -14.72
N VAL A 74 4.33 -0.46 -14.44
CA VAL A 74 5.17 -1.25 -15.36
C VAL A 74 4.43 -2.45 -15.96
N GLY A 75 3.40 -2.95 -15.27
CA GLY A 75 2.71 -4.19 -15.61
C GLY A 75 1.36 -4.03 -16.29
N LYS A 76 1.00 -5.03 -17.10
CA LYS A 76 -0.31 -5.13 -17.78
C LYS A 76 -1.24 -6.09 -17.03
N ASN A 77 -2.54 -5.80 -17.02
CA ASN A 77 -3.62 -6.71 -16.57
C ASN A 77 -3.75 -6.87 -15.04
N ILE A 78 -3.82 -5.75 -14.33
CA ILE A 78 -3.87 -5.73 -12.86
C ILE A 78 -5.30 -5.95 -12.38
N PRO A 79 -5.49 -6.69 -11.28
CA PRO A 79 -6.81 -6.87 -10.69
C PRO A 79 -7.49 -5.54 -10.36
N VAL A 80 -8.74 -5.39 -10.81
CA VAL A 80 -9.55 -4.16 -10.64
C VAL A 80 -9.65 -3.72 -9.18
N TRP A 81 -9.62 -4.66 -8.22
CA TRP A 81 -9.72 -4.37 -6.78
C TRP A 81 -8.61 -3.43 -6.26
N VAL A 82 -7.42 -3.43 -6.88
CA VAL A 82 -6.31 -2.54 -6.49
C VAL A 82 -6.67 -1.09 -6.78
N TYR A 83 -7.24 -0.82 -7.95
CA TYR A 83 -7.70 0.51 -8.34
C TYR A 83 -8.83 1.00 -7.44
N VAL A 84 -9.75 0.11 -7.07
CA VAL A 84 -10.83 0.41 -6.12
C VAL A 84 -10.24 0.77 -4.75
N PHE A 85 -9.25 0.02 -4.26
CA PHE A 85 -8.61 0.30 -2.97
C PHE A 85 -7.89 1.64 -2.97
N ILE A 86 -7.11 1.96 -4.02
CA ILE A 86 -6.46 3.27 -4.18
C ILE A 86 -7.51 4.38 -4.22
N GLY A 87 -8.58 4.20 -5.00
CA GLY A 87 -9.69 5.16 -5.07
C GLY A 87 -10.29 5.45 -3.70
N ILE A 88 -10.58 4.40 -2.91
CA ILE A 88 -11.08 4.54 -1.54
C ILE A 88 -10.07 5.28 -0.66
N MET A 89 -8.77 4.95 -0.73
CA MET A 89 -7.74 5.64 0.05
C MET A 89 -7.67 7.12 -0.28
N VAL A 90 -7.72 7.49 -1.56
CA VAL A 90 -7.67 8.89 -2.01
C VAL A 90 -8.93 9.63 -1.55
N VAL A 91 -10.12 9.06 -1.77
CA VAL A 91 -11.39 9.66 -1.35
C VAL A 91 -11.43 9.84 0.16
N TYR A 92 -11.02 8.83 0.93
CA TYR A 92 -10.93 8.92 2.39
C TYR A 92 -9.90 9.97 2.84
N GLY A 93 -8.76 10.03 2.15
CA GLY A 93 -7.72 11.05 2.32
C GLY A 93 -8.27 12.48 2.21
N VAL A 94 -8.94 12.75 1.08
CA VAL A 94 -9.54 14.05 0.75
C VAL A 94 -10.69 14.37 1.70
N TYR A 95 -11.60 13.43 1.96
CA TYR A 95 -12.73 13.62 2.86
C TYR A 95 -12.27 13.96 4.29
N SER A 96 -11.27 13.25 4.80
CA SER A 96 -10.70 13.52 6.13
C SER A 96 -9.97 14.86 6.21
N ALA A 97 -9.25 15.25 5.15
CA ALA A 97 -8.60 16.55 5.07
C ALA A 97 -9.61 17.70 5.08
N ILE A 98 -10.67 17.61 4.27
CA ILE A 98 -11.75 18.60 4.23
C ILE A 98 -12.45 18.71 5.58
N GLY A 99 -12.72 17.59 6.26
CA GLY A 99 -13.32 17.57 7.59
C GLY A 99 -12.50 18.34 8.64
N LYS A 100 -11.17 18.16 8.65
CA LYS A 100 -10.26 18.88 9.56
C LYS A 100 -10.15 20.38 9.23
N VAL A 101 -10.21 20.75 7.95
CA VAL A 101 -10.18 22.15 7.52
C VAL A 101 -11.49 22.86 7.90
N LYS A 102 -12.65 22.23 7.65
CA LYS A 102 -13.96 22.75 8.06
C LYS A 102 -14.08 22.92 9.58
N SER A 103 -13.57 21.96 10.37
CA SER A 103 -13.64 22.07 11.83
C SER A 103 -12.78 23.22 12.38
N LYS A 104 -11.65 23.54 11.73
CA LYS A 104 -10.84 24.71 12.08
C LYS A 104 -11.48 26.05 11.67
N LEU A 105 -12.21 26.09 10.56
CA LEU A 105 -12.90 27.29 10.09
C LEU A 105 -14.15 27.63 10.90
N LYS A 106 -14.84 26.64 11.51
CA LYS A 106 -16.02 26.86 12.36
C LYS A 106 -15.69 27.31 13.80
N SER A 107 -14.41 27.33 14.17
CA SER A 107 -13.92 27.73 15.50
C SER A 107 -13.45 29.20 15.55
N LYS A 108 -13.67 29.97 14.49
CA LYS A 108 -13.35 31.40 14.41
C LYS A 108 -14.64 32.17 14.11
#